data_AF-A0A4R2NC86-F1
#
_entry.id   AF-A0A4R2NC86-F1
#
_cell.length_a   1.000
_cell.length_b   1.000
_cell.length_c   1.000
_cell.angle_alpha   90.00
_cell.angle_beta   90.00
_cell.angle_gamma   90.00
#
_symmetry.space_group_name_H-M   'P 1'
#
loop_
_entity.id
_entity.type
_entity.pdbx_description
1 polymer ?
#
loop_
_entity_poly.entity_id
_entity_poly.type
_entity_poly.pdbx_seq_one_letter_code
_entity_poly.pdbx_strand_id
1 'polypeptide(L)'
;MAHSNKPIKGKFKKSLNLLDLTFLGIGSIIGSGWLYAAQNGANMAGAYAWISWLIGAFVIILIGMVYAELGAAMPRAGGFIRYPNYTHGTLVGYLIGFSAMLAYSSVVGIEVEAVRGYAQSWWPQLGQQDGSPTALGMTFQIALIT
;
A
#
# COMPACT_ATOMS: atom_id res chain seq x y z
N MET A 1 -11.60 32.86 29.27
CA MET A 1 -10.69 31.72 29.54
C MET A 1 -10.13 31.24 28.20
N ALA A 2 -8.92 31.64 27.84
CA ALA A 2 -8.27 31.23 26.60
C ALA A 2 -7.63 29.84 26.80
N HIS A 3 -8.17 28.82 26.14
CA HIS A 3 -7.53 27.51 26.09
C HIS A 3 -6.18 27.62 25.35
N SER A 4 -5.08 27.49 26.11
CA SER A 4 -3.73 27.39 25.57
C SER A 4 -3.60 26.11 24.74
N ASN A 5 -3.76 26.23 23.42
CA ASN A 5 -3.59 25.13 22.48
C ASN A 5 -2.09 24.92 22.21
N LYS A 6 -1.37 24.34 23.19
CA LYS A 6 0.03 23.94 22.98
C LYS A 6 0.06 22.82 21.93
N PRO A 7 0.83 22.97 20.82
CA PRO A 7 0.96 21.90 19.85
C PRO A 7 1.58 20.68 20.55
N ILE A 8 0.90 19.55 20.47
CA ILE A 8 1.38 18.26 20.99
C ILE A 8 2.69 17.95 20.26
N LYS A 9 3.83 18.26 20.87
CA LYS A 9 5.15 17.86 20.38
C LYS A 9 5.25 16.35 20.54
N GLY A 10 5.23 15.62 19.43
CA GLY A 10 5.55 14.19 19.42
C GLY A 10 6.94 13.96 20.01
N LYS A 11 7.12 12.83 20.71
CA LYS A 11 8.41 12.47 21.36
C LYS A 11 9.53 12.14 20.36
N PHE A 12 9.24 12.12 19.06
CA PHE A 12 10.19 11.76 18.01
C PHE A 12 10.99 12.96 17.49
N LYS A 13 12.28 12.75 17.23
CA LYS A 13 13.15 13.72 16.56
C LYS A 13 12.79 13.81 15.08
N LYS A 14 12.54 15.00 14.57
CA LYS A 14 12.37 15.24 13.12
C LYS A 14 13.73 15.25 12.44
N SER A 15 14.21 14.09 12.01
CA SER A 15 15.52 13.94 11.34
C SER A 15 15.44 13.58 9.86
N LEU A 16 14.25 13.22 9.35
CA LEU A 16 14.07 12.83 7.95
C LEU A 16 14.17 14.05 7.05
N ASN A 17 15.06 13.96 6.06
CA ASN A 17 15.23 14.96 5.03
C ASN A 17 14.32 14.66 3.81
N LEU A 18 14.29 15.56 2.82
CA LEU A 18 13.46 15.40 1.62
C LEU A 18 13.75 14.07 0.90
N LEU A 19 15.03 13.74 0.71
CA LEU A 19 15.43 12.49 0.06
C LEU A 19 14.96 11.26 0.85
N ASP A 20 15.08 11.28 2.18
CA ASP A 20 14.64 10.16 3.02
C ASP A 20 13.13 9.94 2.87
N LEU A 21 12.34 11.03 2.83
CA LEU A 21 10.91 10.97 2.63
C LEU A 21 10.54 10.49 1.22
N THR A 22 11.28 10.91 0.20
CA THR A 22 11.07 10.46 -1.19
C THR A 22 11.37 8.97 -1.33
N PHE A 23 12.50 8.49 -0.82
CA PHE A 23 12.83 7.07 -0.86
C PHE A 23 11.88 6.22 -0.02
N LEU A 24 11.42 6.72 1.12
CA LEU A 24 10.37 6.07 1.91
C LEU A 24 9.09 5.92 1.10
N GLY A 25 8.68 6.98 0.39
CA GLY A 25 7.52 6.96 -0.49
C GLY A 25 7.67 5.94 -1.63
N ILE A 26 8.77 6.01 -2.39
CA ILE A 26 9.02 5.09 -3.51
C ILE A 26 9.09 3.63 -3.02
N GLY A 27 9.82 3.37 -1.93
CA GLY A 27 9.95 2.04 -1.34
C GLY A 27 8.63 1.48 -0.82
N SER A 28 7.70 2.34 -0.39
CA SER A 28 6.35 1.91 0.04
C SER A 28 5.41 1.53 -1.10
N ILE A 29 5.71 1.94 -2.33
CA ILE A 29 4.87 1.69 -3.52
C ILE A 29 5.31 0.42 -4.25
N ILE A 30 6.62 0.14 -4.29
CA ILE A 30 7.17 -1.01 -5.01
C ILE A 30 6.97 -2.28 -4.19
N GLY A 31 5.99 -3.11 -4.59
CA GLY A 31 5.72 -4.44 -4.04
C GLY A 31 5.43 -5.46 -5.14
N SER A 32 4.89 -6.63 -4.77
CA SER A 32 4.55 -7.68 -5.75
C SER A 32 3.50 -7.26 -6.78
N GLY A 33 2.66 -6.28 -6.42
CA GLY A 33 1.59 -5.75 -7.27
C GLY A 33 2.04 -5.28 -8.65
N TRP A 34 3.23 -4.68 -8.79
CA TRP A 34 3.75 -4.25 -10.10
C TRP A 34 3.92 -5.42 -11.07
N LEU A 35 4.42 -6.56 -10.58
CA LEU A 35 4.74 -7.71 -11.41
C LEU A 35 3.47 -8.50 -11.77
N TYR A 36 2.61 -8.78 -10.79
CA TYR A 36 1.36 -9.50 -11.03
C TYR A 36 0.32 -8.65 -11.77
N ALA A 37 0.27 -7.34 -11.55
CA ALA A 37 -0.58 -6.46 -12.35
C ALA A 37 -0.11 -6.39 -13.81
N ALA A 38 1.20 -6.40 -14.06
CA ALA A 38 1.72 -6.47 -15.42
C ALA A 38 1.39 -7.82 -16.07
N GLN A 39 1.56 -8.94 -15.36
CA GLN A 39 1.21 -10.27 -15.85
C GLN A 39 -0.29 -10.39 -16.17
N ASN A 40 -1.16 -10.01 -15.22
CA ASN A 40 -2.61 -10.07 -15.39
C ASN A 40 -3.08 -9.09 -16.47
N GLY A 41 -2.52 -7.88 -16.50
CA GLY A 41 -2.81 -6.89 -17.53
C GLY A 41 -2.46 -7.38 -18.92
N ALA A 42 -1.30 -8.04 -19.08
CA ALA A 42 -0.91 -8.66 -20.34
C ALA A 42 -1.81 -9.85 -20.72
N ASN A 43 -2.21 -10.68 -19.75
CA ASN A 43 -3.12 -11.80 -20.00
C ASN A 43 -4.52 -11.32 -20.45
N MET A 44 -5.00 -10.19 -19.93
CA MET A 44 -6.33 -9.66 -20.23
C MET A 44 -6.36 -8.79 -21.49
N ALA A 45 -5.41 -7.86 -21.63
CA ALA A 45 -5.41 -6.83 -22.69
C ALA A 45 -4.34 -7.06 -23.77
N GLY A 46 -3.47 -8.08 -23.60
CA GLY A 46 -2.40 -8.37 -24.54
C GLY A 46 -1.44 -7.20 -24.72
N ALA A 47 -1.12 -6.90 -25.98
CA ALA A 47 -0.22 -5.79 -26.37
C ALA A 47 -0.75 -4.39 -25.97
N TYR A 48 -2.03 -4.26 -25.61
CA TYR A 48 -2.64 -2.99 -25.23
C TYR A 48 -2.63 -2.72 -23.71
N ALA A 49 -2.05 -3.63 -22.92
CA ALA A 49 -2.00 -3.50 -21.46
C ALA A 49 -1.38 -2.18 -20.98
N TRP A 50 -0.41 -1.61 -21.70
CA TRP A 50 0.23 -0.33 -21.33
C TRP A 50 -0.74 0.87 -21.31
N ILE A 51 -1.86 0.80 -22.04
CA ILE A 51 -2.86 1.88 -22.06
C ILE A 51 -3.53 2.00 -20.68
N SER A 52 -3.83 0.89 -20.02
CA SER A 52 -4.42 0.92 -18.68
C SER A 52 -3.46 1.50 -17.64
N TRP A 53 -2.16 1.25 -17.80
CA TRP A 53 -1.12 1.85 -16.95
C TRP A 53 -1.05 3.36 -17.11
N LEU A 54 -1.18 3.89 -18.33
CA LEU A 54 -1.19 5.35 -18.54
C LEU A 54 -2.41 6.01 -17.89
N ILE A 55 -3.59 5.40 -18.03
CA ILE A 55 -4.82 5.90 -17.40
C ILE A 55 -4.67 5.86 -15.88
N GLY A 56 -4.18 4.75 -15.32
CA GLY A 56 -3.93 4.60 -13.89
C GLY A 56 -2.92 5.63 -13.36
N ALA A 57 -1.81 5.82 -14.07
CA ALA A 57 -0.79 6.80 -13.71
C ALA A 57 -1.35 8.23 -13.69
N PHE A 58 -2.16 8.58 -14.70
CA PHE A 58 -2.81 9.89 -14.75
C PHE A 58 -3.72 10.13 -13.53
N VAL A 59 -4.58 9.17 -13.19
CA VAL A 59 -5.47 9.27 -12.02
C VAL A 59 -4.67 9.35 -10.70
N ILE A 60 -3.63 8.54 -10.55
CA ILE A 60 -2.79 8.53 -9.34
C ILE A 60 -2.04 9.87 -9.17
N ILE A 61 -1.58 10.50 -10.26
CA ILE A 61 -0.95 11.82 -10.20
C ILE A 61 -1.93 12.87 -9.68
N LEU A 62 -3.18 12.87 -10.15
CA LEU A 62 -4.21 13.79 -9.66
C LEU A 62 -4.44 13.62 -8.16
N ILE A 63 -4.56 12.38 -7.69
CA ILE A 63 -4.70 12.07 -6.26
C ILE A 63 -3.46 12.52 -5.48
N GLY A 64 -2.26 12.24 -6.02
CA GLY A 64 -0.99 12.62 -5.42
C GLY A 64 -0.85 14.13 -5.24
N MET A 65 -1.28 14.92 -6.22
CA MET A 65 -1.28 16.39 -6.11
C MET A 65 -2.21 16.88 -5.00
N VAL A 66 -3.43 16.35 -4.89
CA VAL A 66 -4.35 16.70 -3.80
C VAL A 66 -3.73 16.39 -2.43
N TYR A 67 -3.09 15.21 -2.29
CA TYR A 67 -2.41 14.85 -1.05
C TYR A 67 -1.16 15.69 -0.78
N ALA A 68 -0.45 16.15 -1.81
CA ALA A 68 0.68 17.06 -1.65
C ALA A 68 0.23 18.43 -1.13
N GLU A 69 -0.85 18.99 -1.69
CA GLU A 69 -1.43 20.25 -1.22
C GLU A 69 -1.95 20.15 0.22
N LEU A 70 -2.70 19.09 0.53
CA LEU A 70 -3.20 18.85 1.89
C LEU A 70 -2.07 18.57 2.89
N GLY A 71 -1.01 17.88 2.47
CA GLY A 71 0.19 17.61 3.25
C GLY A 71 0.96 18.88 3.60
N ALA A 72 1.07 19.81 2.65
CA ALA A 72 1.69 21.11 2.86
C ALA A 72 0.82 22.03 3.75
N ALA A 73 -0.49 22.07 3.52
CA ALA A 73 -1.42 22.91 4.28
C ALA A 73 -1.63 22.41 5.72
N MET A 74 -1.66 21.10 5.94
CA MET A 74 -1.93 20.48 7.23
C MET A 74 -0.86 19.42 7.57
N PRO A 75 0.34 19.84 8.04
CA PRO A 75 1.49 18.96 8.28
C PRO A 75 1.32 18.15 9.57
N ARG A 76 0.35 17.24 9.56
CA ARG A 76 -0.03 16.36 10.67
C ARG A 76 0.07 14.91 10.19
N ALA A 77 0.71 14.05 10.98
CA ALA A 77 0.77 12.61 10.69
C ALA A 77 -0.64 11.98 10.66
N GLY A 78 -0.85 11.01 9.78
CA GLY A 78 -2.10 10.27 9.61
C GLY A 78 -3.12 10.93 8.68
N GLY A 79 -2.67 11.68 7.67
CA GLY A 79 -3.53 12.43 6.73
C GLY A 79 -4.65 11.60 6.11
N PHE A 80 -4.38 10.35 5.74
CA PHE A 80 -5.36 9.42 5.14
C PHE A 80 -6.67 9.29 5.94
N ILE A 81 -6.58 9.23 7.28
CA ILE A 81 -7.76 9.14 8.16
C ILE A 81 -8.20 10.54 8.62
N ARG A 82 -7.24 11.45 8.83
CA ARG A 82 -7.50 12.77 9.40
C ARG A 82 -8.18 13.74 8.44
N TYR A 83 -7.79 13.77 7.16
CA TYR A 83 -8.40 14.70 6.19
C TYR A 83 -9.91 14.42 6.00
N PRO A 84 -10.35 13.17 5.84
CA PRO A 84 -11.79 12.87 5.82
C PRO A 84 -12.49 13.15 7.16
N ASN A 85 -11.81 12.92 8.28
CA ASN A 85 -12.36 13.23 9.61
C ASN A 85 -12.59 14.74 9.78
N TYR A 86 -11.66 15.58 9.32
CA TYR A 86 -11.80 17.04 9.40
C TYR A 86 -12.98 17.59 8.59
N THR A 87 -13.34 16.92 7.50
CA THR A 87 -14.37 17.40 6.57
C THR A 87 -15.74 16.77 6.82
N HIS A 88 -15.78 15.48 7.19
CA HIS A 88 -17.02 14.69 7.30
C HIS A 88 -17.28 14.15 8.72
N GLY A 89 -16.43 14.49 9.69
CA GLY A 89 -16.59 14.14 11.10
C GLY A 89 -16.02 12.79 11.49
N THR A 90 -16.22 12.44 12.76
CA THR A 90 -15.57 11.32 13.43
C THR A 90 -16.01 9.95 12.90
N LEU A 91 -17.30 9.80 12.55
CA LEU A 91 -17.83 8.53 12.02
C LEU A 91 -17.16 8.14 10.70
N VAL A 92 -17.04 9.06 9.76
CA VAL A 92 -16.40 8.80 8.46
C VAL A 92 -14.91 8.51 8.66
N GLY A 93 -14.23 9.25 9.53
CA GLY A 93 -12.85 8.96 9.91
C GLY A 93 -12.68 7.54 10.49
N TYR A 94 -13.61 7.11 11.36
CA TYR A 94 -13.59 5.76 11.92
C TYR A 94 -13.79 4.69 10.86
N LEU A 95 -14.79 4.85 9.98
CA LEU A 95 -15.06 3.90 8.91
C LEU A 95 -13.87 3.78 7.94
N ILE A 96 -13.26 4.89 7.55
CA ILE A 96 -12.06 4.87 6.69
C ILE A 96 -10.89 4.19 7.40
N GLY A 97 -10.67 4.46 8.70
CA GLY A 97 -9.64 3.80 9.48
C GLY A 97 -9.85 2.29 9.58
N PHE A 98 -11.09 1.86 9.81
CA PHE A 98 -11.45 0.44 9.87
C PHE A 98 -11.29 -0.25 8.52
N SER A 99 -11.78 0.35 7.43
CA SER A 99 -11.59 -0.16 6.08
C SER A 99 -10.11 -0.23 5.70
N ALA A 100 -9.30 0.76 6.09
CA ALA A 100 -7.87 0.75 5.87
C ALA A 100 -7.20 -0.40 6.62
N MET A 101 -7.57 -0.64 7.88
CA MET A 101 -7.07 -1.76 8.66
C MET A 101 -7.35 -3.10 7.95
N LEU A 102 -8.57 -3.31 7.47
CA LEU A 102 -8.92 -4.53 6.71
C LEU A 102 -8.11 -4.64 5.41
N ALA A 103 -7.99 -3.55 4.65
CA ALA A 103 -7.22 -3.52 3.41
C ALA A 103 -5.74 -3.86 3.65
N TYR A 104 -5.09 -3.20 4.61
CA TYR A 104 -3.69 -3.49 4.95
C TYR A 104 -3.49 -4.90 5.50
N SER A 105 -4.46 -5.45 6.22
CA SER A 105 -4.40 -6.84 6.71
C SER A 105 -4.42 -7.84 5.56
N SER A 106 -5.20 -7.59 4.50
CA SER A 106 -5.22 -8.45 3.31
C SER A 106 -3.93 -8.41 2.49
N VAL A 107 -3.17 -7.31 2.54
CA VAL A 107 -1.91 -7.16 1.78
C VAL A 107 -0.90 -8.22 2.19
N VAL A 108 -0.81 -8.55 3.48
CA VAL A 108 0.14 -9.56 3.98
C VAL A 108 -0.06 -10.92 3.29
N GLY A 109 -1.32 -11.36 3.15
CA GLY A 109 -1.62 -12.63 2.47
C GLY A 109 -1.24 -12.60 0.99
N ILE A 110 -1.48 -11.47 0.32
CA ILE A 110 -1.15 -11.28 -1.10
C ILE A 110 0.38 -11.32 -1.31
N GLU A 111 1.15 -10.64 -0.45
CA GLU A 111 2.62 -10.63 -0.57
C GLU A 111 3.22 -12.02 -0.31
N VAL A 112 2.64 -12.80 0.61
CA VAL A 112 3.09 -14.18 0.90
C VAL A 112 2.80 -15.12 -0.26
N GLU A 113 1.62 -14.98 -0.88
CA GLU A 113 1.26 -15.70 -2.11
C GLU A 113 2.22 -15.34 -3.26
N ALA A 114 2.51 -14.06 -3.42
CA ALA A 114 3.45 -13.56 -4.40
C ALA A 114 4.87 -14.13 -4.20
N VAL A 115 5.41 -14.07 -2.98
CA VAL A 115 6.74 -14.62 -2.67
C VAL A 115 6.79 -16.11 -2.97
N ARG A 116 5.74 -16.88 -2.60
CA ARG A 116 5.66 -18.30 -2.94
C ARG A 116 5.61 -18.51 -4.45
N GLY A 117 4.80 -17.72 -5.17
CA GLY A 117 4.69 -17.78 -6.63
C GLY A 117 6.03 -17.53 -7.32
N TYR A 118 6.83 -16.58 -6.83
CA TYR A 118 8.21 -16.40 -7.30
C TYR A 118 9.12 -17.57 -6.93
N ALA A 119 9.03 -18.05 -5.70
CA ALA A 119 9.85 -19.16 -5.21
C ALA A 119 9.62 -20.46 -6.00
N GLN A 120 8.41 -20.67 -6.55
CA GLN A 120 8.09 -21.81 -7.41
C GLN A 120 8.97 -21.90 -8.66
N SER A 121 9.50 -20.76 -9.15
CA SER A 121 10.41 -20.77 -10.30
C SER A 121 11.72 -21.50 -10.02
N TRP A 122 12.17 -21.51 -8.76
CA TRP A 122 13.39 -22.21 -8.31
C TRP A 122 13.08 -23.55 -7.63
N TRP A 123 11.96 -23.63 -6.89
CA TRP A 123 11.49 -24.84 -6.21
C TRP A 123 10.09 -25.20 -6.67
N PRO A 124 9.96 -25.98 -7.76
CA PRO A 124 8.65 -26.39 -8.29
C PRO A 124 7.77 -27.13 -7.28
N GLN A 125 8.36 -27.72 -6.23
CA GLN A 125 7.62 -28.42 -5.16
C GLN A 125 6.72 -27.51 -4.32
N LEU A 126 6.93 -26.18 -4.37
CA LEU A 126 6.14 -25.18 -3.63
C LEU A 126 4.77 -24.88 -4.28
N GLY A 127 4.49 -25.44 -5.46
CA GLY A 127 3.25 -25.19 -6.20
C GLY A 127 2.75 -26.37 -6.98
N GLN A 128 1.44 -26.43 -7.17
CA GLN A 128 0.80 -27.32 -8.13
C GLN A 128 0.54 -26.59 -9.44
N GLN A 129 0.34 -27.34 -10.53
CA GLN A 129 0.07 -26.78 -11.86
C GLN A 129 -1.21 -25.92 -11.94
N ASP A 130 -2.11 -26.08 -10.97
CA ASP A 130 -3.36 -25.31 -10.82
C ASP A 130 -3.18 -23.97 -10.07
N GLY A 131 -1.93 -23.61 -9.73
CA GLY A 131 -1.62 -22.40 -8.95
C GLY A 131 -1.89 -22.52 -7.45
N SER A 132 -2.48 -23.64 -6.99
CA SER A 132 -2.67 -23.93 -5.57
C SER A 132 -1.37 -24.33 -4.86
N PRO A 133 -1.20 -23.97 -3.57
CA PRO A 133 -0.04 -24.40 -2.80
C PRO A 133 -0.06 -25.91 -2.55
N THR A 134 1.11 -26.55 -2.67
CA THR A 134 1.35 -27.89 -2.13
C THR A 134 1.37 -27.83 -0.59
N ALA A 135 1.27 -28.97 0.11
CA ALA A 135 1.44 -29.01 1.57
C ALA A 135 2.74 -28.31 2.05
N LEU A 136 3.84 -28.50 1.31
CA LEU A 136 5.10 -27.78 1.53
C LEU A 136 4.95 -26.27 1.27
N GLY A 137 4.25 -25.88 0.20
CA GLY A 137 3.91 -24.48 -0.09
C GLY A 137 3.13 -23.82 1.04
N MET A 138 2.13 -24.52 1.60
CA MET A 138 1.37 -24.01 2.75
C MET A 138 2.24 -23.81 3.99
N THR A 139 3.12 -24.75 4.30
CA THR A 139 4.04 -24.60 5.44
C THR A 139 5.01 -23.44 5.25
N PHE A 140 5.50 -23.23 4.03
CA PHE A 140 6.35 -22.09 3.68
C PHE A 140 5.61 -20.76 3.84
N GLN A 141 4.36 -20.69 3.40
CA GLN A 141 3.52 -19.49 3.55
C GLN A 141 3.21 -19.17 5.02
N ILE A 142 2.87 -20.18 5.82
CA ILE A 142 2.66 -19.99 7.27
C ILE A 142 3.95 -19.47 7.91
N ALA A 143 5.11 -20.03 7.57
CA ALA A 143 6.40 -19.56 8.10
C ALA A 143 6.73 -18.12 7.69
N LEU A 144 6.25 -17.63 6.54
CA LEU A 144 6.42 -16.23 6.13
C LEU A 144 5.47 -15.26 6.84
N ILE A 145 4.29 -15.73 7.25
CA ILE A 145 3.29 -14.92 7.95
C ILE A 145 3.62 -14.78 9.45
N THR A 146 4.29 -15.79 10.03
CA THR A 146 4.57 -15.89 11.47
C THR A 146 5.82 -15.10 11.86
#